data_AF-A0A1V9A4N8-F1
#
_entry.id   AF-A0A1V9A4N8-F1
#
_cell.length_a   1.000
_cell.length_b   1.000
_cell.length_c   1.000
_cell.angle_alpha   90.00
_cell.angle_beta   90.00
_cell.angle_gamma   90.00
#
_symmetry.space_group_name_H-M   'P 1'
#
loop_
_entity.id
_entity.type
_entity.pdbx_description
1 polymer ?
#
loop_
_entity_poly.entity_id
_entity_poly.type
_entity_poly.pdbx_seq_one_letter_code
_entity_poly.pdbx_strand_id
1 'polypeptide(L)'
;MPTVVYHVSGHPDDVLLFRGEMFYGDLQWSDIRVVGIVTTAGDAGRVDDWWWAREHGLVDSCRVARHEDFTPVAVPVNGRSVACYRAASWRCYFLRLPDGNVDGNGFASTGFQSLSKLRDGAIGVVRSLPTPALPAQQYSSWNDVVQTLRAIFVTERQGATNPNPWLNAADYDRARNPGDHPDHYATADALRSFLAQDGFHRAWWVSYDTANRPANLSGTALANKRTLYYDGYVDLATRIMGRRPPESDPEWSRWGAKSYAREERAA
;
A
#
# COMPACT_ATOMS: atom_id res chain seq x y z
N MET A 1 -5.55 4.05 -24.76
CA MET A 1 -5.25 4.49 -23.39
C MET A 1 -5.47 3.30 -22.48
N PRO A 2 -4.63 3.07 -21.47
CA PRO A 2 -4.74 1.87 -20.65
C PRO A 2 -5.98 1.94 -19.75
N THR A 3 -6.53 0.77 -19.40
CA THR A 3 -7.37 0.68 -18.21
C THR A 3 -6.53 0.98 -16.98
N VAL A 4 -7.13 1.41 -15.88
CA VAL A 4 -6.42 1.63 -14.61
C VAL A 4 -6.93 0.68 -13.53
N VAL A 5 -6.02 0.19 -12.68
CA VAL A 5 -6.31 -0.59 -11.48
C VAL A 5 -5.49 -0.05 -10.31
N TYR A 6 -6.09 -0.03 -9.13
CA TYR A 6 -5.48 0.50 -7.91
C TYR A 6 -5.22 -0.60 -6.90
N HIS A 7 -4.08 -0.54 -6.23
CA HIS A 7 -3.74 -1.38 -5.08
C HIS A 7 -3.28 -0.45 -3.95
N VAL A 8 -4.00 -0.45 -2.83
CA VAL A 8 -3.73 0.49 -1.73
C VAL A 8 -3.50 -0.24 -0.42
N SER A 9 -2.35 0.00 0.20
CA SER A 9 -1.91 -0.64 1.44
C SER A 9 -1.63 0.35 2.56
N GLY A 10 -1.65 -0.16 3.79
CA GLY A 10 -1.17 0.57 4.96
C GLY A 10 0.35 0.67 4.95
N HIS A 11 1.03 -0.45 4.65
CA HIS A 11 2.47 -0.61 4.64
C HIS A 11 2.99 -1.14 3.28
N PRO A 12 4.29 -1.01 2.99
CA PRO A 12 4.83 -1.37 1.67
C PRO A 12 4.70 -2.85 1.28
N ASP A 13 4.67 -3.78 2.22
CA ASP A 13 4.58 -5.23 1.94
C ASP A 13 3.16 -5.79 1.95
N ASP A 14 2.15 -5.10 2.48
CA ASP A 14 0.79 -5.65 2.61
C ASP A 14 0.24 -6.15 1.27
N VAL A 15 0.42 -5.38 0.19
CA VAL A 15 -0.06 -5.79 -1.14
C VAL A 15 0.64 -7.08 -1.60
N LEU A 16 1.92 -7.26 -1.28
CA LEU A 16 2.71 -8.44 -1.62
C LEU A 16 2.25 -9.65 -0.79
N LEU A 17 2.01 -9.44 0.50
CA LEU A 17 1.65 -10.48 1.46
C LEU A 17 0.19 -10.91 1.39
N PHE A 18 -0.75 -10.02 1.06
CA PHE A 18 -2.19 -10.33 1.13
C PHE A 18 -2.85 -10.47 -0.23
N ARG A 19 -2.34 -9.83 -1.29
CA ARG A 19 -2.88 -9.88 -2.66
C ARG A 19 -1.82 -9.93 -3.77
N GLY A 20 -0.61 -10.39 -3.46
CA GLY A 20 0.52 -10.31 -4.40
C GLY A 20 0.30 -11.14 -5.67
N GLU A 21 -0.53 -12.19 -5.64
CA GLU A 21 -0.90 -12.94 -6.84
C GLU A 21 -1.71 -12.10 -7.84
N MET A 22 -2.63 -11.29 -7.34
CA MET A 22 -3.44 -10.38 -8.15
C MET A 22 -2.58 -9.21 -8.64
N PHE A 23 -1.78 -8.64 -7.74
CA PHE A 23 -0.87 -7.54 -8.07
C PHE A 23 0.15 -7.94 -9.15
N TYR A 24 0.74 -9.14 -9.04
CA TYR A 24 1.61 -9.69 -10.09
C TYR A 24 0.86 -9.81 -11.41
N GLY A 25 -0.35 -10.37 -11.38
CA GLY A 25 -1.18 -10.57 -12.56
C GLY A 25 -1.50 -9.27 -13.29
N ASP A 26 -1.90 -8.23 -12.57
CA ASP A 26 -2.20 -6.91 -13.14
C ASP A 26 -0.95 -6.28 -13.79
N LEU A 27 0.23 -6.48 -13.21
CA LEU A 27 1.48 -5.96 -13.74
C LEU A 27 1.88 -6.59 -15.08
N GLN A 28 1.36 -7.77 -15.43
CA GLN A 28 1.73 -8.46 -16.69
C GLN A 28 1.13 -7.82 -17.95
N TRP A 29 0.12 -6.96 -17.83
CA TRP A 29 -0.63 -6.45 -18.97
C TRP A 29 -0.18 -5.04 -19.37
N SER A 30 0.24 -4.83 -20.62
CA SER A 30 0.75 -3.53 -21.08
C SER A 30 -0.31 -2.46 -21.29
N ASP A 31 -1.57 -2.86 -21.42
CA ASP A 31 -2.75 -2.03 -21.54
C ASP A 31 -3.45 -1.77 -20.19
N ILE A 32 -2.86 -2.25 -19.09
CA ILE A 32 -3.28 -1.91 -17.73
C ILE A 32 -2.22 -0.99 -17.12
N ARG A 33 -2.68 0.14 -16.56
CA ARG A 33 -1.89 0.95 -15.65
C ARG A 33 -2.16 0.52 -14.22
N VAL A 34 -1.14 0.00 -13.55
CA VAL A 34 -1.20 -0.38 -12.14
C VAL A 34 -0.78 0.78 -11.27
N VAL A 35 -1.63 1.19 -10.32
CA VAL A 35 -1.36 2.29 -9.38
C VAL A 35 -1.31 1.74 -7.96
N GLY A 36 -0.11 1.52 -7.44
CA GLY A 36 0.16 1.23 -6.04
C GLY A 36 0.16 2.51 -5.21
N ILE A 37 -0.49 2.50 -4.04
CA ILE A 37 -0.46 3.62 -3.08
C ILE A 37 -0.26 3.06 -1.68
N VAL A 38 0.72 3.59 -0.95
CA VAL A 38 1.00 3.20 0.43
C VAL A 38 0.81 4.42 1.35
N THR A 39 -0.03 4.27 2.38
CA THR A 39 -0.37 5.39 3.27
C THR A 39 0.73 5.69 4.28
N THR A 40 1.28 4.66 4.94
CA THR A 40 2.33 4.82 5.95
C THR A 40 3.71 4.43 5.41
N ALA A 41 4.76 4.84 6.11
CA ALA A 41 6.11 4.41 5.82
C ALA A 41 6.39 2.97 6.29
N GLY A 42 5.54 2.41 7.17
CA GLY A 42 5.82 1.14 7.85
C GLY A 42 7.14 1.20 8.62
N ASP A 43 7.43 2.33 9.26
CA ASP A 43 8.72 2.59 9.89
C ASP A 43 8.95 1.82 11.18
N ALA A 44 7.90 1.28 11.81
CA ALA A 44 7.99 0.57 13.08
C ALA A 44 8.78 1.33 14.17
N GLY A 45 8.79 2.68 14.10
CA GLY A 45 9.55 3.55 14.98
C GLY A 45 11.06 3.54 14.76
N ARG A 46 11.54 2.86 13.72
CA ARG A 46 12.97 2.66 13.45
C ARG A 46 13.57 3.84 12.70
N VAL A 47 14.86 4.04 12.91
CA VAL A 47 15.63 5.16 12.34
C VAL A 47 16.84 4.68 11.53
N ASP A 48 16.88 3.38 11.20
CA ASP A 48 18.01 2.69 10.57
C ASP A 48 17.72 2.32 9.10
N ASP A 49 17.16 3.27 8.34
CA ASP A 49 16.76 3.11 6.93
C ASP A 49 15.71 2.02 6.64
N TRP A 50 15.14 1.42 7.68
CA TRP A 50 14.16 0.35 7.56
C TRP A 50 13.00 0.68 6.62
N TRP A 51 12.29 1.78 6.89
CA TRP A 51 11.14 2.19 6.08
C TRP A 51 11.53 2.48 4.61
N TRP A 52 12.75 3.00 4.41
CA TRP A 52 13.30 3.25 3.08
C TRP A 52 13.52 1.94 2.33
N ALA A 53 14.06 0.93 3.02
CA ALA A 53 14.21 -0.43 2.49
C ALA A 53 12.88 -1.07 2.10
N ARG A 54 11.85 -0.94 2.93
CA ARG A 54 10.50 -1.45 2.60
C ARG A 54 9.91 -0.77 1.37
N GLU A 55 9.97 0.56 1.33
CA GLU A 55 9.47 1.35 0.19
C GLU A 55 10.14 0.93 -1.12
N HIS A 56 11.47 0.88 -1.13
CA HIS A 56 12.22 0.49 -2.33
C HIS A 56 11.99 -0.98 -2.68
N GLY A 57 11.84 -1.87 -1.70
CA GLY A 57 11.49 -3.27 -1.91
C GLY A 57 10.17 -3.45 -2.67
N LEU A 58 9.14 -2.66 -2.36
CA LEU A 58 7.88 -2.69 -3.11
C LEU A 58 8.07 -2.21 -4.56
N VAL A 59 8.84 -1.14 -4.76
CA VAL A 59 9.17 -0.62 -6.09
C VAL A 59 9.92 -1.68 -6.91
N ASP A 60 10.89 -2.37 -6.31
CA ASP A 60 11.65 -3.41 -6.98
C ASP A 60 10.81 -4.66 -7.27
N SER A 61 9.83 -4.96 -6.41
CA SER A 61 8.82 -6.00 -6.70
C SER A 61 8.07 -5.70 -7.99
N CYS A 62 7.73 -4.43 -8.26
CA CYS A 62 7.11 -4.03 -9.53
C CYS A 62 8.08 -4.24 -10.71
N ARG A 63 9.36 -3.86 -10.55
CA ARG A 63 10.41 -4.06 -11.57
C ARG A 63 10.67 -5.54 -11.85
N VAL A 64 10.62 -6.39 -10.83
CA VAL A 64 10.79 -7.85 -10.95
C VAL A 64 9.58 -8.47 -11.66
N ALA A 65 8.36 -8.05 -11.32
CA ALA A 65 7.16 -8.50 -12.02
C ALA A 65 7.18 -8.10 -13.49
N ARG A 66 7.67 -6.88 -13.75
CA ARG A 66 7.72 -6.27 -15.07
C ARG A 66 8.91 -5.34 -15.20
N HIS A 67 9.86 -5.78 -16.01
CA HIS A 67 11.12 -5.07 -16.21
C HIS A 67 10.92 -3.79 -17.03
N GLU A 68 10.77 -2.67 -16.32
CA GLU A 68 10.66 -1.32 -16.87
C GLU A 68 11.52 -0.36 -16.06
N ASP A 69 12.13 0.60 -16.76
CA ASP A 69 12.76 1.73 -16.10
C ASP A 69 11.70 2.60 -15.43
N PHE A 70 12.05 3.15 -14.27
CA PHE A 70 11.20 4.06 -13.52
C PHE A 70 11.95 5.29 -13.09
N THR A 71 11.22 6.38 -12.86
CA THR A 71 11.77 7.62 -12.35
C THR A 71 11.10 7.97 -11.01
N PRO A 72 11.86 8.22 -9.93
CA PRO A 72 11.32 8.82 -8.72
C PRO A 72 10.98 10.29 -8.98
N VAL A 73 9.76 10.69 -8.66
CA VAL A 73 9.26 12.06 -8.85
C VAL A 73 8.41 12.48 -7.65
N ALA A 74 8.46 13.77 -7.30
CA ALA A 74 7.51 14.36 -6.36
C ALA A 74 6.31 14.90 -7.15
N VAL A 75 5.12 14.35 -6.92
CA VAL A 75 3.89 14.72 -7.62
C VAL A 75 3.07 15.67 -6.77
N PRO A 76 2.66 16.85 -7.29
CA PRO A 76 1.75 17.73 -6.58
C PRO A 76 0.35 17.09 -6.52
N VAL A 77 -0.18 16.89 -5.32
CA VAL A 77 -1.47 16.27 -5.06
C VAL A 77 -2.16 17.03 -3.93
N ASN A 78 -3.32 17.64 -4.18
CA ASN A 78 -4.11 18.33 -3.14
C ASN A 78 -3.25 19.30 -2.27
N GLY A 79 -2.39 20.10 -2.90
CA GLY A 79 -1.55 21.11 -2.25
C GLY A 79 -0.27 20.61 -1.58
N ARG A 80 0.09 19.33 -1.70
CA ARG A 80 1.31 18.73 -1.14
C ARG A 80 2.08 17.92 -2.18
N SER A 81 3.35 17.66 -1.93
CA SER A 81 4.23 16.85 -2.80
C SER A 81 4.28 15.41 -2.32
N VAL A 82 3.72 14.47 -3.09
CA VAL A 82 3.71 13.03 -2.77
C VAL A 82 4.80 12.31 -3.57
N ALA A 83 5.60 11.47 -2.93
CA ALA A 83 6.60 10.66 -3.61
C ALA A 83 5.91 9.64 -4.54
N CYS A 84 6.38 9.55 -5.78
CA CYS A 84 5.89 8.60 -6.77
C CYS A 84 7.05 7.99 -7.56
N TYR A 85 7.06 6.68 -7.70
CA TYR A 85 7.94 5.97 -8.63
C TYR A 85 7.14 5.65 -9.90
N ARG A 86 7.63 6.10 -11.05
CA ARG A 86 6.86 6.18 -12.29
C ARG A 86 7.56 5.41 -13.41
N ALA A 87 6.98 4.28 -13.83
CA ALA A 87 7.42 3.49 -14.99
C ALA A 87 6.56 3.75 -16.24
N ALA A 88 6.52 2.87 -17.24
CA ALA A 88 5.56 3.02 -18.35
C ALA A 88 4.16 2.54 -17.93
N SER A 89 4.11 1.36 -17.30
CA SER A 89 2.87 0.63 -16.97
C SER A 89 2.45 0.73 -15.51
N TRP A 90 3.33 1.13 -14.60
CA TRP A 90 2.98 1.20 -13.17
C TRP A 90 3.45 2.48 -12.48
N ARG A 91 2.73 2.84 -11.41
CA ARG A 91 3.01 3.97 -10.52
C ARG A 91 2.96 3.47 -9.09
N CYS A 92 3.91 3.84 -8.25
CA CYS A 92 3.85 3.60 -6.80
C CYS A 92 3.94 4.92 -6.04
N TYR A 93 2.87 5.30 -5.35
CA TYR A 93 2.77 6.50 -4.52
C TYR A 93 3.02 6.17 -3.05
N PHE A 94 3.78 7.02 -2.37
CA PHE A 94 4.08 6.86 -0.94
C PHE A 94 3.75 8.16 -0.21
N LEU A 95 2.73 8.12 0.64
CA LEU A 95 2.38 9.24 1.51
C LEU A 95 3.38 9.36 2.68
N ARG A 96 4.04 8.24 3.04
CA ARG A 96 5.06 8.13 4.10
C ARG A 96 4.58 8.66 5.45
N LEU A 97 3.30 8.47 5.78
CA LEU A 97 2.79 8.81 7.12
C LEU A 97 3.43 7.89 8.18
N PRO A 98 3.56 8.33 9.44
CA PRO A 98 4.08 7.49 10.51
C PRO A 98 3.25 6.21 10.69
N ASP A 99 3.96 5.09 10.89
CA ASP A 99 3.40 3.82 11.32
C ASP A 99 2.77 3.98 12.71
N GLY A 100 1.54 3.48 12.83
CA GLY A 100 0.72 3.55 14.02
C GLY A 100 1.05 2.51 15.08
N ASN A 101 2.00 1.60 14.86
CA ASN A 101 2.23 0.42 15.69
C ASN A 101 0.98 -0.50 15.74
N VAL A 102 1.16 -1.71 16.29
CA VAL A 102 0.10 -2.72 16.39
C VAL A 102 -1.12 -2.26 17.21
N ASP A 103 -0.97 -1.22 18.03
CA ASP A 103 -1.99 -0.66 18.91
C ASP A 103 -2.52 0.72 18.45
N GLY A 104 -2.01 1.27 17.35
CA GLY A 104 -2.42 2.58 16.83
C GLY A 104 -1.80 3.77 17.59
N ASN A 105 -0.92 3.54 18.58
CA ASN A 105 -0.32 4.62 19.35
C ASN A 105 0.86 5.32 18.68
N GLY A 106 1.38 4.77 17.58
CA GLY A 106 2.60 5.22 16.93
C GLY A 106 3.83 4.99 17.81
N PHE A 107 4.94 5.61 17.42
CA PHE A 107 6.23 5.42 18.07
C PHE A 107 6.80 6.73 18.61
N ALA A 108 7.66 6.65 19.63
CA ALA A 108 8.30 7.83 20.21
C ALA A 108 9.11 8.63 19.18
N SER A 109 9.78 7.95 18.25
CA SER A 109 10.57 8.55 17.16
C SER A 109 9.73 9.36 16.17
N THR A 110 8.44 9.08 16.06
CA THR A 110 7.48 9.82 15.23
C THR A 110 6.59 10.76 16.05
N GLY A 111 6.89 10.94 17.35
CA GLY A 111 6.10 11.77 18.26
C GLY A 111 4.73 11.18 18.56
N PHE A 112 4.57 9.86 18.49
CA PHE A 112 3.32 9.14 18.71
C PHE A 112 2.19 9.57 17.76
N GLN A 113 2.55 10.09 16.59
CA GLN A 113 1.62 10.35 15.50
C GLN A 113 1.25 9.02 14.85
N SER A 114 -0.01 8.85 14.46
CA SER A 114 -0.49 7.69 13.72
C SER A 114 -1.70 8.05 12.86
N LEU A 115 -1.93 7.26 11.82
CA LEU A 115 -3.06 7.46 10.92
C LEU A 115 -4.41 7.24 11.64
N SER A 116 -4.47 6.25 12.52
CA SER A 116 -5.64 5.95 13.35
C SER A 116 -5.98 7.09 14.33
N LYS A 117 -4.99 7.68 15.01
CA LYS A 117 -5.21 8.84 15.89
C LYS A 117 -5.74 10.06 15.11
N LEU A 118 -5.26 10.28 13.89
CA LEU A 118 -5.78 11.37 13.05
C LEU A 118 -7.23 11.10 12.64
N ARG A 119 -7.56 9.87 12.22
CA ARG A 119 -8.92 9.45 11.88
C ARG A 119 -9.89 9.66 13.04
N ASP A 120 -9.47 9.29 14.24
CA ASP A 120 -10.30 9.31 15.44
C ASP A 120 -10.33 10.70 16.12
N GLY A 121 -9.64 11.69 15.56
CA GLY A 121 -9.58 13.06 16.06
C GLY A 121 -8.73 13.24 17.33
N ALA A 122 -7.95 12.22 17.72
CA ALA A 122 -7.05 12.29 18.87
C ALA A 122 -5.84 13.21 18.62
N ILE A 123 -5.46 13.40 17.35
CA ILE A 123 -4.50 14.41 16.91
C ILE A 123 -5.09 15.20 15.75
N GLY A 124 -4.77 16.49 15.66
CA GLY A 124 -5.23 17.36 14.57
C GLY A 124 -4.29 17.41 13.36
N VAL A 125 -3.10 16.83 13.46
CA VAL A 125 -2.09 16.90 12.41
C VAL A 125 -1.23 15.64 12.40
N VAL A 126 -0.87 15.20 11.20
CA VAL A 126 0.20 14.23 10.99
C VAL A 126 1.20 14.78 9.95
N ARG A 127 2.46 14.44 10.10
CA ARG A 127 3.52 14.80 9.15
C ARG A 127 4.17 13.55 8.57
N SER A 128 4.32 13.51 7.25
CA SER A 128 5.05 12.43 6.59
C SER A 128 6.53 12.43 7.00
N LEU A 129 7.16 11.26 6.94
CA LEU A 129 8.59 11.13 7.13
C LEU A 129 9.33 11.88 5.99
N PRO A 130 10.30 12.75 6.32
CA PRO A 130 11.07 13.48 5.33
C PRO A 130 12.16 12.61 4.70
N THR A 131 12.60 13.00 3.51
CA THR A 131 13.89 12.57 2.93
C THR A 131 14.72 13.79 2.57
N PRO A 132 16.02 13.63 2.26
CA PRO A 132 16.82 14.73 1.73
C PRO A 132 16.23 15.38 0.47
N ALA A 133 15.50 14.62 -0.34
CA ALA A 133 14.90 15.09 -1.60
C ALA A 133 13.45 15.60 -1.45
N LEU A 134 12.75 15.25 -0.36
CA LEU A 134 11.35 15.61 -0.16
C LEU A 134 11.11 15.93 1.33
N PRO A 135 10.91 17.22 1.70
CA PRO A 135 10.62 17.58 3.08
C PRO A 135 9.29 16.99 3.55
N ALA A 136 9.13 16.89 4.87
CA ALA A 136 7.90 16.40 5.50
C ALA A 136 6.67 17.17 5.00
N GLN A 137 5.64 16.45 4.59
CA GLN A 137 4.35 17.01 4.17
C GLN A 137 3.38 16.97 5.35
N GLN A 138 2.70 18.09 5.59
CA GLN A 138 1.70 18.20 6.64
C GLN A 138 0.30 17.82 6.13
N TYR A 139 -0.42 17.05 6.93
CA TYR A 139 -1.84 16.74 6.76
C TYR A 139 -2.56 17.26 7.99
N SER A 140 -3.38 18.30 7.82
CA SER A 140 -3.94 19.09 8.93
C SER A 140 -5.32 18.59 9.38
N SER A 141 -5.78 17.47 8.83
CA SER A 141 -7.02 16.82 9.22
C SER A 141 -7.10 15.40 8.64
N TRP A 142 -8.03 14.60 9.15
CA TRP A 142 -8.40 13.33 8.51
C TRP A 142 -8.86 13.53 7.06
N ASN A 143 -9.68 14.57 6.83
CA ASN A 143 -10.18 14.89 5.50
C ASN A 143 -9.04 15.26 4.54
N ASP A 144 -7.96 15.89 5.01
CA ASP A 144 -6.78 16.17 4.17
C ASP A 144 -6.21 14.88 3.59
N VAL A 145 -6.03 13.83 4.41
CA VAL A 145 -5.57 12.52 3.96
C VAL A 145 -6.52 11.95 2.91
N VAL A 146 -7.82 11.92 3.21
CA VAL A 146 -8.87 11.45 2.29
C VAL A 146 -8.82 12.18 0.95
N GLN A 147 -8.74 13.51 0.96
CA GLN A 147 -8.71 14.31 -0.28
C GLN A 147 -7.40 14.13 -1.06
N THR A 148 -6.25 13.90 -0.41
CA THR A 148 -5.04 13.55 -1.17
C THR A 148 -5.15 12.16 -1.80
N LEU A 149 -5.66 11.16 -1.09
CA LEU A 149 -5.90 9.84 -1.68
C LEU A 149 -6.85 9.96 -2.89
N ARG A 150 -8.01 10.59 -2.73
CA ARG A 150 -8.97 10.79 -3.82
C ARG A 150 -8.36 11.57 -4.99
N ALA A 151 -7.51 12.57 -4.73
CA ALA A 151 -6.82 13.32 -5.78
C ALA A 151 -5.83 12.47 -6.60
N ILE A 152 -5.14 11.49 -5.98
CA ILE A 152 -4.30 10.52 -6.73
C ILE A 152 -5.19 9.69 -7.66
N PHE A 153 -6.31 9.19 -7.16
CA PHE A 153 -7.25 8.39 -7.95
C PHE A 153 -7.81 9.17 -9.13
N VAL A 154 -8.30 10.40 -8.89
CA VAL A 154 -8.80 11.30 -9.93
C VAL A 154 -7.74 11.55 -10.99
N THR A 155 -6.50 11.82 -10.58
CA THR A 155 -5.38 12.09 -11.51
C THR A 155 -5.09 10.87 -12.38
N GLU A 156 -4.91 9.70 -11.78
CA GLU A 156 -4.54 8.49 -12.55
C GLU A 156 -5.69 7.91 -13.37
N ARG A 157 -6.94 8.27 -13.05
CA ARG A 157 -8.13 7.91 -13.85
C ARG A 157 -8.28 8.76 -15.11
N GLN A 158 -7.61 9.91 -15.20
CA GLN A 158 -7.70 10.76 -16.39
C GLN A 158 -7.24 10.00 -17.64
N GLY A 159 -8.14 9.88 -18.61
CA GLY A 159 -7.89 9.14 -19.85
C GLY A 159 -7.99 7.62 -19.75
N ALA A 160 -8.32 7.06 -18.58
CA ALA A 160 -8.56 5.62 -18.45
C ALA A 160 -9.80 5.19 -19.26
N THR A 161 -9.74 3.99 -19.85
CA THR A 161 -10.83 3.46 -20.72
C THR A 161 -11.89 2.69 -19.96
N ASN A 162 -11.60 2.23 -18.74
CA ASN A 162 -12.57 1.53 -17.91
C ASN A 162 -13.41 2.53 -17.07
N PRO A 163 -14.74 2.54 -17.23
CA PRO A 163 -15.60 3.50 -16.54
C PRO A 163 -15.63 3.28 -15.03
N ASN A 164 -15.46 2.04 -14.56
CA ASN A 164 -15.48 1.67 -13.14
C ASN A 164 -14.18 0.91 -12.80
N PRO A 165 -13.07 1.61 -12.49
CA PRO A 165 -11.82 0.96 -12.14
C PRO A 165 -11.92 0.07 -10.91
N TRP A 166 -11.11 -1.00 -10.87
CA TRP A 166 -10.95 -1.82 -9.68
C TRP A 166 -9.99 -1.15 -8.70
N LEU A 167 -10.37 -1.17 -7.43
CA LEU A 167 -9.49 -0.97 -6.29
C LEU A 167 -9.33 -2.28 -5.53
N ASN A 168 -8.10 -2.58 -5.13
CA ASN A 168 -7.78 -3.60 -4.13
C ASN A 168 -7.25 -2.90 -2.86
N ALA A 169 -7.81 -3.22 -1.69
CA ALA A 169 -7.34 -2.70 -0.39
C ALA A 169 -7.72 -3.65 0.77
N ALA A 170 -7.14 -3.44 1.95
CA ALA A 170 -7.52 -4.19 3.16
C ALA A 170 -8.99 -3.97 3.53
N ASP A 171 -9.67 -5.01 4.00
CA ASP A 171 -11.09 -4.97 4.31
C ASP A 171 -11.36 -4.11 5.54
N TYR A 172 -12.21 -3.10 5.34
CA TYR A 172 -12.67 -2.20 6.39
C TYR A 172 -13.60 -2.90 7.39
N ASP A 173 -14.23 -4.01 7.03
CA ASP A 173 -15.21 -4.67 7.90
C ASP A 173 -14.47 -5.47 8.99
N ARG A 174 -14.49 -4.94 10.21
CA ARG A 174 -13.83 -5.52 11.38
C ARG A 174 -14.37 -6.91 11.73
N ALA A 175 -15.61 -7.24 11.34
CA ALA A 175 -16.14 -8.60 11.54
C ALA A 175 -15.55 -9.60 10.53
N ARG A 176 -15.16 -9.13 9.34
CA ARG A 176 -14.61 -9.97 8.26
C ARG A 176 -13.10 -10.08 8.29
N ASN A 177 -12.45 -9.07 8.84
CA ASN A 177 -11.00 -8.96 9.00
C ASN A 177 -10.70 -8.58 10.45
N PRO A 178 -11.01 -9.42 11.44
CA PRO A 178 -10.88 -9.10 12.86
C PRO A 178 -9.42 -9.01 13.31
N GLY A 179 -9.14 -8.11 14.25
CA GLY A 179 -7.81 -7.97 14.84
C GLY A 179 -6.73 -7.50 13.87
N ASP A 180 -7.11 -6.81 12.79
CA ASP A 180 -6.17 -6.29 11.81
C ASP A 180 -5.46 -5.02 12.31
N HIS A 181 -4.38 -4.65 11.63
CA HIS A 181 -3.59 -3.48 11.98
C HIS A 181 -4.42 -2.19 11.95
N PRO A 182 -4.32 -1.30 12.95
CA PRO A 182 -5.06 -0.03 12.97
C PRO A 182 -4.86 0.84 11.73
N ASP A 183 -3.68 0.81 11.11
CA ASP A 183 -3.41 1.55 9.87
C ASP A 183 -4.06 0.93 8.64
N HIS A 184 -4.25 -0.40 8.60
CA HIS A 184 -5.04 -1.05 7.53
C HIS A 184 -6.48 -0.56 7.59
N TYR A 185 -7.06 -0.56 8.79
CA TYR A 185 -8.40 -0.06 9.03
C TYR A 185 -8.54 1.42 8.69
N ALA A 186 -7.61 2.28 9.14
CA ALA A 186 -7.68 3.70 8.83
C ALA A 186 -7.57 3.93 7.31
N THR A 187 -6.63 3.26 6.64
CA THR A 187 -6.50 3.30 5.17
C THR A 187 -7.81 2.90 4.48
N ALA A 188 -8.41 1.78 4.89
CA ALA A 188 -9.67 1.29 4.33
C ALA A 188 -10.85 2.23 4.60
N ASP A 189 -10.92 2.85 5.78
CA ASP A 189 -11.95 3.84 6.11
C ASP A 189 -11.83 5.12 5.25
N ALA A 190 -10.59 5.59 5.00
CA ALA A 190 -10.34 6.74 4.14
C ALA A 190 -10.84 6.46 2.71
N LEU A 191 -10.50 5.28 2.20
CA LEU A 191 -10.92 4.78 0.89
C LEU A 191 -12.44 4.66 0.79
N ARG A 192 -13.10 4.01 1.76
CA ARG A 192 -14.55 3.81 1.75
C ARG A 192 -15.35 5.12 1.68
N SER A 193 -14.78 6.22 2.18
CA SER A 193 -15.47 7.52 2.20
C SER A 193 -15.80 8.10 0.82
N PHE A 194 -15.14 7.66 -0.25
CA PHE A 194 -15.38 8.20 -1.60
C PHE A 194 -15.59 7.15 -2.69
N LEU A 195 -15.11 5.91 -2.55
CA LEU A 195 -15.06 4.94 -3.66
C LEU A 195 -16.42 4.54 -4.23
N ALA A 196 -17.44 4.39 -3.37
CA ALA A 196 -18.78 4.03 -3.83
C ALA A 196 -19.39 5.18 -4.64
N GLN A 197 -19.25 6.41 -4.15
CA GLN A 197 -19.69 7.61 -4.86
C GLN A 197 -18.95 7.81 -6.18
N ASP A 198 -17.67 7.45 -6.24
CA ASP A 198 -16.83 7.63 -7.43
C ASP A 198 -16.93 6.47 -8.42
N GLY A 199 -17.78 5.47 -8.17
CA GLY A 199 -18.07 4.38 -9.12
C GLY A 199 -16.95 3.34 -9.24
N PHE A 200 -16.15 3.11 -8.20
CA PHE A 200 -15.12 2.08 -8.24
C PHE A 200 -15.71 0.68 -8.05
N HIS A 201 -15.13 -0.33 -8.68
CA HIS A 201 -15.22 -1.70 -8.19
C HIS A 201 -14.23 -1.88 -7.03
N ARG A 202 -14.57 -2.69 -6.02
CA ARG A 202 -13.76 -2.84 -4.80
C ARG A 202 -13.52 -4.31 -4.50
N ALA A 203 -12.27 -4.66 -4.31
CA ALA A 203 -11.84 -5.95 -3.81
C ALA A 203 -11.18 -5.73 -2.43
N TRP A 204 -11.89 -6.10 -1.38
CA TRP A 204 -11.47 -5.94 0.00
C TRP A 204 -10.81 -7.23 0.50
N TRP A 205 -9.51 -7.19 0.77
CA TRP A 205 -8.75 -8.36 1.22
C TRP A 205 -8.72 -8.48 2.74
N VAL A 206 -8.69 -9.72 3.23
CA VAL A 206 -8.39 -9.98 4.64
C VAL A 206 -6.87 -10.00 4.81
N SER A 207 -6.38 -9.30 5.82
CA SER A 207 -4.94 -9.15 6.06
C SER A 207 -4.48 -10.11 7.17
N TYR A 208 -4.19 -9.62 8.39
CA TYR A 208 -3.58 -10.43 9.45
C TYR A 208 -4.41 -11.64 9.87
N ASP A 209 -5.74 -11.54 9.85
CA ASP A 209 -6.63 -12.66 10.18
C ASP A 209 -6.48 -13.86 9.22
N THR A 210 -5.88 -13.68 8.04
CA THR A 210 -5.54 -14.83 7.20
C THR A 210 -4.58 -15.80 7.89
N ALA A 211 -3.82 -15.39 8.91
CA ALA A 211 -3.04 -16.30 9.75
C ALA A 211 -3.89 -17.46 10.29
N ASN A 212 -5.17 -17.21 10.61
CA ASN A 212 -6.11 -18.17 11.18
C ASN A 212 -6.89 -18.98 10.13
N ARG A 213 -6.58 -18.81 8.84
CA ARG A 213 -7.29 -19.43 7.72
C ARG A 213 -6.42 -20.47 7.02
N PRO A 214 -7.02 -21.49 6.37
CA PRO A 214 -6.25 -22.46 5.59
C PRO A 214 -5.53 -21.78 4.43
N ALA A 215 -4.45 -22.40 3.94
CA ALA A 215 -3.84 -22.01 2.68
C ALA A 215 -4.84 -22.20 1.53
N ASN A 216 -4.95 -21.21 0.64
CA ASN A 216 -5.83 -21.27 -0.53
C ASN A 216 -5.13 -20.86 -1.84
N LEU A 217 -3.83 -20.54 -1.78
CA LEU A 217 -2.99 -20.36 -2.96
C LEU A 217 -2.05 -21.56 -3.14
N SER A 218 -1.85 -21.95 -4.40
CA SER A 218 -0.88 -22.97 -4.80
C SER A 218 -0.43 -22.73 -6.25
N GLY A 219 0.52 -23.53 -6.73
CA GLY A 219 0.99 -23.50 -8.11
C GLY A 219 1.50 -22.11 -8.54
N THR A 220 1.16 -21.71 -9.76
CA THR A 220 1.62 -20.45 -10.36
C THR A 220 1.20 -19.22 -9.58
N ALA A 221 0.00 -19.18 -9.01
CA ALA A 221 -0.44 -18.02 -8.23
C ALA A 221 0.44 -17.80 -6.98
N LEU A 222 0.77 -18.88 -6.28
CA LEU A 222 1.68 -18.83 -5.14
C LEU A 222 3.11 -18.48 -5.56
N ALA A 223 3.60 -19.05 -6.67
CA ALA A 223 4.92 -18.76 -7.20
C ALA A 223 5.07 -17.28 -7.59
N ASN A 224 4.10 -16.71 -8.30
CA ASN A 224 4.07 -15.31 -8.70
C ASN A 224 4.12 -14.37 -7.49
N LYS A 225 3.28 -14.64 -6.49
CA LYS A 225 3.28 -13.91 -5.21
C LYS A 225 4.62 -14.02 -4.50
N ARG A 226 5.24 -15.21 -4.53
CA ARG A 226 6.55 -15.46 -3.92
C ARG A 226 7.65 -14.66 -4.62
N THR A 227 7.62 -14.57 -5.95
CA THR A 227 8.58 -13.79 -6.73
C THR A 227 8.54 -12.31 -6.35
N LEU A 228 7.36 -11.71 -6.21
CA LEU A 228 7.27 -10.34 -5.73
C LEU A 228 7.91 -10.18 -4.34
N TYR A 229 7.50 -11.03 -3.39
CA TYR A 229 7.93 -10.87 -2.01
C TYR A 229 9.42 -11.17 -1.81
N TYR A 230 9.95 -12.27 -2.34
CA TYR A 230 11.35 -12.64 -2.11
C TYR A 230 12.32 -12.05 -3.11
N ASP A 231 12.02 -12.13 -4.41
CA ASP A 231 12.97 -11.76 -5.46
C ASP A 231 13.00 -10.24 -5.66
N GLY A 232 11.92 -9.53 -5.33
CA GLY A 232 11.85 -8.08 -5.29
C GLY A 232 12.07 -7.52 -3.88
N TYR A 233 11.07 -7.65 -3.02
CA TYR A 233 11.06 -6.96 -1.72
C TYR A 233 12.17 -7.40 -0.76
N VAL A 234 12.26 -8.69 -0.44
CA VAL A 234 13.26 -9.19 0.52
C VAL A 234 14.68 -9.08 -0.03
N ASP A 235 14.92 -9.38 -1.31
CA ASP A 235 16.26 -9.23 -1.92
C ASP A 235 16.76 -7.79 -1.80
N LEU A 236 15.97 -6.81 -2.26
CA LEU A 236 16.40 -5.42 -2.22
C LEU A 236 16.51 -4.91 -0.79
N ALA A 237 15.54 -5.21 0.09
CA ALA A 237 15.65 -4.85 1.51
C ALA A 237 16.91 -5.44 2.15
N THR A 238 17.28 -6.68 1.80
CA THR A 238 18.51 -7.33 2.28
C THR A 238 19.76 -6.57 1.84
N ARG A 239 19.83 -6.17 0.57
CA ARG A 239 20.96 -5.41 0.03
C ARG A 239 21.12 -4.05 0.69
N ILE A 240 20.02 -3.36 0.96
CA ILE A 240 20.01 -2.04 1.60
C ILE A 240 20.43 -2.15 3.07
N MET A 241 19.81 -3.09 3.80
CA MET A 241 20.03 -3.24 5.24
C MET A 241 21.33 -3.98 5.57
N GLY A 242 22.02 -4.55 4.57
CA GLY A 242 23.19 -5.41 4.73
C GLY A 242 22.88 -6.77 5.39
N ARG A 243 21.61 -7.05 5.68
CA ARG A 243 21.12 -8.29 6.27
C ARG A 243 19.65 -8.50 5.90
N ARG A 244 19.25 -9.76 5.84
CA ARG A 244 17.86 -10.12 5.58
C ARG A 244 16.97 -9.63 6.73
N PRO A 245 15.83 -8.97 6.45
CA PRO A 245 14.88 -8.60 7.49
C PRO A 245 14.39 -9.86 8.23
N PRO A 246 14.56 -9.96 9.56
CA PRO A 246 14.23 -11.16 10.33
C PRO A 246 12.76 -11.57 10.26
N GLU A 247 11.86 -10.64 9.96
CA GLU A 247 10.42 -10.85 9.80
C GLU A 247 10.07 -11.58 8.49
N SER A 248 10.93 -11.53 7.47
CA SER A 248 10.58 -11.97 6.11
C SER A 248 10.03 -13.41 6.04
N ASP A 249 10.72 -14.37 6.65
CA ASP A 249 10.29 -15.77 6.64
C ASP A 249 9.12 -16.05 7.59
N PRO A 250 9.12 -15.54 8.83
CA PRO A 250 7.94 -15.61 9.70
C PRO A 250 6.66 -15.07 9.06
N GLU A 251 6.70 -13.93 8.39
CA GLU A 251 5.55 -13.33 7.71
C GLU A 251 5.09 -14.18 6.54
N TRP A 252 6.02 -14.60 5.67
CA TRP A 252 5.69 -15.48 4.55
C TRP A 252 5.06 -16.80 5.01
N SER A 253 5.59 -17.39 6.08
CA SER A 253 5.03 -18.62 6.66
C SER A 253 3.58 -18.43 7.13
N ARG A 254 3.26 -17.25 7.70
CA ARG A 254 1.92 -16.92 8.19
C ARG A 254 0.93 -16.63 7.06
N TRP A 255 1.34 -15.90 6.03
CA TRP A 255 0.41 -15.26 5.07
C TRP A 255 0.70 -15.57 3.60
N GLY A 256 1.90 -16.02 3.24
CA GLY A 256 2.35 -16.20 1.86
C GLY A 256 1.41 -17.09 1.03
N ALA A 257 0.98 -18.24 1.57
CA ALA A 257 0.10 -19.18 0.88
C ALA A 257 -1.41 -18.84 0.92
N LYS A 258 -1.77 -17.60 1.27
CA LYS A 258 -3.14 -17.17 1.54
C LYS A 258 -3.49 -15.90 0.77
N SER A 259 -4.68 -15.85 0.20
CA SER A 259 -5.25 -14.64 -0.39
C SER A 259 -6.77 -14.73 -0.29
N TYR A 260 -7.35 -13.94 0.60
CA TYR A 260 -8.78 -13.91 0.84
C TYR A 260 -9.29 -12.52 0.54
N ALA A 261 -10.30 -12.41 -0.32
CA ALA A 261 -10.93 -11.14 -0.62
C ALA A 261 -12.41 -11.32 -0.91
N ARG A 262 -13.16 -10.23 -0.77
CA ARG A 262 -14.54 -10.11 -1.26
C ARG A 262 -14.62 -8.97 -2.26
N GLU A 263 -15.53 -9.10 -3.20
CA GLU A 263 -15.74 -8.12 -4.24
C GLU A 263 -17.07 -7.38 -4.06
N GLU A 264 -17.06 -6.09 -4.36
CA GLU A 264 -18.25 -5.24 -4.45
C GLU A 264 -18.18 -4.47 -5.78
N ARG A 265 -19.24 -4.55 -6.59
CA ARG A 265 -19.31 -3.80 -7.85
C ARG A 265 -19.93 -2.42 -7.63
N ALA A 266 -19.57 -1.46 -8.49
CA ALA A 266 -20.27 -0.19 -8.56
C ALA A 266 -21.69 -0.45 -9.09
N ALA A 267 -22.65 0.32 -8.60
CA ALA A 267 -24.04 0.26 -9.08
C ALA A 267 -24.15 0.81 -10.50
#